data_AF-A0A151MG01-F1
#
_entry.id   AF-A0A151MG01-F1
#
_cell.length_a   1.000
_cell.length_b   1.000
_cell.length_c   1.000
_cell.angle_alpha   90.00
_cell.angle_beta   90.00
_cell.angle_gamma   90.00
#
_symmetry.space_group_name_H-M   'P 1'
#
loop_
_entity.id
_entity.type
_entity.pdbx_description
1 polymer ?
#
loop_
_entity_poly.entity_id
_entity_poly.type
_entity_poly.pdbx_seq_one_letter_code
_entity_poly.pdbx_strand_id
1 'polypeptide(L)'
;MAEAALELLERVEQVSLCVSILERFLQALDPPDVIRDFRGELQEGLFHPDDAVKILTISQVGRIVENSDAVREVVGNPELLRQIIYCIGGEKISVAKEAIKSLSRIAQTQDGLEALFGRSLLVDLKNVMGTSDIVRYRVYELIVEISSVSADSLNYCANSGLISDLLGELTGEDVLVRTTCIEMVTSLAYTQHGRRYLAQQGIIDKISNIIIGADSDPFSGFYLPGFVKFFGNLAIVDSPQQICERYPVFVEKVFEMAEGHDPTMIGVAVDTLGILGSNMEGKQVLQKTKSRFQDLLNRIGHHARNAPTELRLRCLDAISSLLYLPPDQQTEDLLRMTESWFVSLSSQPLELFRGISTQPFPDLHCGALRVFTAIASQPWAQKLMLESPGFIEYIVDRSVEPDKPSKDAKYELRLCVLKAWDVPIQLYHGCNGVMNWQIRYARQRAAGPKAEQKGEPRGQQRHCYACDLHITVQIDWNLDPEPSSVLQKLECGFGFPSVLGLGHEKYSILVHGTCKLTQKALFFCWHPFCFGGSRASGTK
;
A
#
# COMPACT_ATOMS: atom_id res chain seq x y z
N MET A 1 -52.57 15.69 4.07
CA MET A 1 -51.48 14.86 3.50
C MET A 1 -50.18 15.66 3.36
N ALA A 2 -50.20 16.86 2.75
CA ALA A 2 -49.00 17.70 2.64
C ALA A 2 -48.51 18.26 4.00
N GLU A 3 -49.39 18.73 4.88
CA GLU A 3 -49.01 19.19 6.24
C GLU A 3 -48.42 18.06 7.10
N ALA A 4 -49.05 16.88 7.10
CA ALA A 4 -48.51 15.71 7.82
C ALA A 4 -47.14 15.26 7.28
N ALA A 5 -46.89 15.40 5.98
CA ALA A 5 -45.57 15.13 5.39
C ALA A 5 -44.53 16.19 5.78
N LEU A 6 -44.94 17.46 5.91
CA LEU A 6 -44.09 18.56 6.37
C LEU A 6 -43.70 18.39 7.86
N GLU A 7 -44.67 18.04 8.72
CA GLU A 7 -44.41 17.76 10.14
C GLU A 7 -43.51 16.54 10.33
N LEU A 8 -43.64 15.51 9.49
CA LEU A 8 -42.74 14.35 9.50
C LEU A 8 -41.32 14.74 9.07
N LEU A 9 -41.17 15.59 8.05
CA LEU A 9 -39.87 16.12 7.61
C LEU A 9 -39.21 16.96 8.71
N GLU A 10 -39.95 17.87 9.34
CA GLU A 10 -39.44 18.68 10.45
C GLU A 10 -39.00 17.82 11.64
N ARG A 11 -39.74 16.75 11.97
CA ARG A 11 -39.34 15.81 13.03
C ARG A 11 -38.05 15.05 12.69
N VAL A 12 -37.88 14.59 11.44
CA VAL A 12 -36.67 13.89 11.02
C VAL A 12 -35.45 14.82 11.06
N GLU A 13 -35.60 16.07 10.61
CA GLU A 13 -34.54 17.08 10.71
C GLU A 13 -34.17 17.40 12.16
N GLN A 14 -35.16 17.51 13.05
CA GLN A 14 -34.93 17.70 14.48
C GLN A 14 -34.16 16.53 15.11
N VAL A 15 -34.54 15.28 14.80
CA VAL A 15 -33.83 14.09 15.30
C VAL A 15 -32.39 14.07 14.81
N SER A 16 -32.15 14.36 13.53
CA SER A 16 -30.79 14.41 12.97
C SER A 16 -29.92 15.48 13.64
N LEU A 17 -30.48 16.66 13.91
CA LEU A 17 -29.79 17.72 14.63
C LEU A 17 -29.48 17.32 16.08
N CYS A 18 -30.45 16.72 16.78
CA CYS A 18 -30.27 16.21 18.14
C CYS A 18 -29.18 15.14 18.20
N VAL A 19 -29.14 14.20 17.25
CA VAL A 19 -28.08 13.18 17.14
C VAL A 19 -26.72 13.85 16.99
N SER A 20 -26.59 14.84 16.09
CA SER A 20 -25.33 15.57 15.86
C SER A 20 -24.85 16.33 17.10
N ILE A 21 -25.78 16.88 17.88
CA ILE A 21 -25.50 17.58 19.13
C ILE A 21 -25.07 16.58 20.22
N LEU A 22 -25.83 15.51 20.39
CA LEU A 22 -25.56 14.47 21.39
C LEU A 22 -24.24 13.76 21.12
N GLU A 23 -23.90 13.48 19.86
CA GLU A 23 -22.62 12.88 19.48
C GLU A 23 -21.44 13.69 20.05
N ARG A 24 -21.48 15.03 19.90
CA ARG A 24 -20.43 15.91 20.42
C ARG A 24 -20.40 15.97 21.94
N PHE A 25 -21.56 16.01 22.60
CA PHE A 25 -21.62 16.06 24.06
C PHE A 25 -21.18 14.75 24.69
N LEU A 26 -21.70 13.63 24.21
CA LEU A 26 -21.34 12.31 24.70
C LEU A 26 -19.84 12.06 24.51
N GLN A 27 -19.25 12.50 23.41
CA GLN A 27 -17.80 12.39 23.16
C GLN A 27 -16.94 13.15 24.21
N ALA A 28 -17.49 14.17 24.87
CA ALA A 28 -16.82 14.88 25.94
C ALA A 28 -16.96 14.23 27.33
N LEU A 29 -17.89 13.28 27.50
CA LEU A 29 -18.11 12.57 28.76
C LEU A 29 -17.23 11.32 28.86
N ASP A 30 -16.80 10.95 30.07
CA ASP A 30 -16.00 9.76 30.29
C ASP A 30 -16.84 8.48 30.14
N PRO A 31 -16.34 7.42 29.48
CA PRO A 31 -17.15 6.24 29.19
C PRO A 31 -17.76 5.51 30.41
N PRO A 32 -17.08 5.41 31.57
CA PRO A 32 -17.70 4.89 32.79
C PRO A 32 -18.93 5.67 33.25
N ASP A 33 -18.91 7.00 33.13
CA ASP A 33 -20.05 7.84 33.50
C ASP A 33 -21.20 7.64 32.50
N VAL A 34 -20.88 7.50 31.21
CA VAL A 34 -21.90 7.27 30.19
C VAL A 34 -22.70 5.99 30.45
N ILE A 35 -22.02 4.87 30.72
CA ILE A 35 -22.70 3.58 30.95
C ILE A 35 -23.43 3.52 32.31
N ARG A 36 -22.97 4.26 33.31
CA ARG A 36 -23.59 4.29 34.63
C ARG A 36 -24.81 5.19 34.66
N ASP A 37 -24.68 6.40 34.10
CA ASP A 37 -25.67 7.46 34.27
C ASP A 37 -26.72 7.45 33.14
N PHE A 38 -26.40 6.88 31.96
CA PHE A 38 -27.31 6.82 30.80
C PHE A 38 -27.66 5.40 30.34
N ARG A 39 -27.61 4.41 31.24
CA ARG A 39 -27.88 2.99 30.90
C ARG A 39 -29.25 2.79 30.26
N GLY A 40 -30.28 3.44 30.80
CA GLY A 40 -31.65 3.30 30.31
C GLY A 40 -31.81 3.89 28.92
N GLU A 41 -31.23 5.07 28.71
CA GLU A 41 -31.21 5.80 27.44
C GLU A 41 -30.44 5.03 26.36
N LEU A 42 -29.35 4.36 26.73
CA LEU A 42 -28.65 3.45 25.82
C LEU A 42 -29.51 2.25 25.42
N GLN A 43 -30.34 1.70 26.32
CA GLN A 43 -31.25 0.62 25.96
C GLN A 43 -32.40 1.12 25.06
N GLU A 44 -33.05 2.23 25.44
CA GLU A 44 -34.13 2.85 24.66
C GLU A 44 -33.66 3.29 23.27
N GLY A 45 -32.42 3.80 23.15
CA GLY A 45 -31.85 4.22 21.88
C GLY A 45 -31.71 3.09 20.85
N LEU A 46 -31.53 1.84 21.29
CA LEU A 46 -31.48 0.67 20.39
C LEU A 46 -32.86 0.31 19.81
N PHE A 47 -33.94 0.64 20.51
CA PHE A 47 -35.32 0.42 20.05
C PHE A 47 -35.92 1.62 19.32
N HIS A 48 -35.21 2.74 19.27
CA HIS A 48 -35.70 3.95 18.64
C HIS A 48 -36.03 3.70 17.15
N PRO A 49 -37.14 4.22 16.60
CA PRO A 49 -37.51 3.96 15.20
C PRO A 49 -36.53 4.57 14.18
N ASP A 50 -35.87 5.66 14.55
CA ASP A 50 -34.86 6.33 13.72
C ASP A 50 -33.49 5.65 13.83
N ASP A 51 -32.96 5.22 12.68
CA ASP A 51 -31.67 4.52 12.57
C ASP A 51 -30.46 5.37 12.99
N ALA A 52 -30.52 6.71 12.87
CA ALA A 52 -29.43 7.58 13.31
C ALA A 52 -29.25 7.54 14.83
N VAL A 53 -30.36 7.40 15.58
CA VAL A 53 -30.32 7.23 17.04
C VAL A 53 -29.71 5.88 17.39
N LYS A 54 -30.12 4.79 16.72
CA LYS A 54 -29.52 3.46 16.92
C LYS A 54 -28.01 3.49 16.65
N ILE A 55 -27.59 4.11 15.55
CA ILE A 55 -26.16 4.23 15.20
C ILE A 55 -25.40 4.98 16.29
N LEU A 56 -25.90 6.12 16.75
CA LEU A 56 -25.28 6.88 17.84
C LEU A 56 -25.14 6.01 19.09
N THR A 57 -26.22 5.33 19.49
CA THR A 57 -26.26 4.47 20.68
C THR A 57 -25.26 3.32 20.58
N ILE A 58 -25.26 2.57 19.47
CA ILE A 58 -24.32 1.46 19.24
C ILE A 58 -22.88 1.99 19.23
N SER A 59 -22.64 3.15 18.61
CA SER A 59 -21.31 3.77 18.57
C SER A 59 -20.82 4.16 19.96
N GLN A 60 -21.69 4.66 20.83
CA GLN A 60 -21.33 4.91 22.22
C GLN A 60 -21.01 3.63 22.98
N VAL A 61 -21.77 2.53 22.79
CA VAL A 61 -21.39 1.23 23.37
C VAL A 61 -20.02 0.80 22.86
N GLY A 62 -19.77 0.94 21.55
CA GLY A 62 -18.49 0.65 20.91
C GLY A 62 -17.33 1.49 21.43
N ARG A 63 -17.58 2.70 21.95
CA ARG A 63 -16.58 3.55 22.62
C ARG A 63 -16.40 3.15 24.09
N ILE A 64 -17.48 2.79 24.78
CA ILE A 64 -17.45 2.37 26.18
C ILE A 64 -16.56 1.15 26.37
N VAL A 65 -16.62 0.20 25.45
CA VAL A 65 -15.89 -1.07 25.54
C VAL A 65 -14.39 -0.93 25.29
N GLU A 66 -13.94 0.21 24.73
CA GLU A 66 -12.51 0.54 24.60
C GLU A 66 -11.89 0.95 25.94
N ASN A 67 -12.71 1.28 26.94
CA ASN A 67 -12.27 1.58 28.30
C ASN A 67 -12.29 0.30 29.18
N SER A 68 -11.14 -0.04 29.76
CA SER A 68 -10.95 -1.27 30.55
C SER A 68 -11.83 -1.39 31.78
N ASP A 69 -12.24 -0.27 32.37
CA ASP A 69 -13.08 -0.25 33.58
C ASP A 69 -14.57 -0.34 33.21
N ALA A 70 -14.96 0.30 32.10
CA ALA A 70 -16.36 0.37 31.67
C ALA A 70 -16.83 -0.86 30.87
N VAL A 71 -15.91 -1.60 30.22
CA VAL A 71 -16.26 -2.79 29.43
C VAL A 71 -17.03 -3.84 30.24
N ARG A 72 -16.71 -4.00 31.53
CA ARG A 72 -17.38 -4.95 32.43
C ARG A 72 -18.86 -4.65 32.63
N GLU A 73 -19.25 -3.38 32.63
CA GLU A 73 -20.66 -2.97 32.77
C GLU A 73 -21.47 -3.32 31.51
N VAL A 74 -20.84 -3.23 30.33
CA VAL A 74 -21.46 -3.64 29.06
C VAL A 74 -21.55 -5.17 28.98
N VAL A 75 -20.46 -5.87 29.27
CA VAL A 75 -20.40 -7.34 29.25
C VAL A 75 -21.35 -7.96 30.29
N GLY A 76 -21.48 -7.32 31.46
CA GLY A 76 -22.42 -7.71 32.50
C GLY A 76 -23.90 -7.44 32.18
N ASN A 77 -24.20 -6.82 31.03
CA ASN A 77 -25.56 -6.53 30.57
C ASN A 77 -25.91 -7.35 29.32
N PRO A 78 -26.29 -8.63 29.46
CA PRO A 78 -26.56 -9.50 28.32
C PRO A 78 -27.74 -9.02 27.46
N GLU A 79 -28.67 -8.29 28.06
CA GLU A 79 -29.81 -7.71 27.33
C GLU A 79 -29.36 -6.63 26.35
N LEU A 80 -28.43 -5.75 26.77
CA LEU A 80 -27.84 -4.75 25.88
C LEU A 80 -27.11 -5.42 24.70
N LEU A 81 -26.29 -6.44 24.97
CA LEU A 81 -25.59 -7.20 23.94
C LEU A 81 -26.55 -7.89 22.97
N ARG A 82 -27.60 -8.51 23.51
CA ARG A 82 -28.67 -9.14 22.72
C ARG A 82 -29.30 -8.15 21.75
N GLN A 83 -29.62 -6.93 22.20
CA GLN A 83 -30.20 -5.92 21.31
C GLN A 83 -29.24 -5.47 20.20
N ILE A 84 -27.95 -5.35 20.50
CA ILE A 84 -26.95 -5.04 19.46
C ILE A 84 -26.85 -6.19 18.44
N ILE A 85 -26.95 -7.46 18.88
CA ILE A 85 -27.02 -8.61 17.99
C ILE A 85 -28.24 -8.51 17.06
N TYR A 86 -29.43 -8.18 17.58
CA TYR A 86 -30.61 -7.98 16.74
C TYR A 86 -30.47 -6.81 15.75
N CYS A 87 -29.67 -5.79 16.07
CA CYS A 87 -29.38 -4.69 15.15
C CYS A 87 -28.62 -5.12 13.88
N ILE A 88 -27.89 -6.25 13.91
CA ILE A 88 -27.28 -6.85 12.71
C ILE A 88 -28.35 -7.25 11.69
N GLY A 89 -29.49 -7.75 12.20
CA GLY A 89 -30.64 -8.17 11.41
C GLY A 89 -31.50 -7.03 10.86
N GLY A 90 -31.21 -5.77 11.22
CA GLY A 90 -31.98 -4.61 10.78
C GLY A 90 -31.88 -4.36 9.27
N GLU A 91 -32.90 -3.72 8.68
CA GLU A 91 -32.93 -3.45 7.24
C GLU A 91 -31.78 -2.53 6.79
N LYS A 92 -31.46 -1.53 7.61
CA LYS A 92 -30.44 -0.52 7.31
C LYS A 92 -29.02 -1.06 7.50
N ILE A 93 -28.28 -1.14 6.40
CA ILE A 93 -26.88 -1.62 6.40
C ILE A 93 -25.96 -0.81 7.33
N SER A 94 -26.17 0.50 7.49
CA SER A 94 -25.34 1.33 8.37
C SER A 94 -25.50 0.98 9.86
N VAL A 95 -26.71 0.60 10.28
CA VAL A 95 -26.97 0.12 11.65
C VAL A 95 -26.25 -1.21 11.87
N ALA A 96 -26.40 -2.14 10.92
CA ALA A 96 -25.75 -3.45 11.01
C ALA A 96 -24.22 -3.32 11.05
N LYS A 97 -23.61 -2.45 10.23
CA LYS A 97 -22.17 -2.21 10.24
C LYS A 97 -21.66 -1.64 11.57
N GLU A 98 -22.39 -0.70 12.18
CA GLU A 98 -21.99 -0.19 13.49
C GLU A 98 -22.17 -1.26 14.59
N ALA A 99 -23.19 -2.12 14.48
CA ALA A 99 -23.40 -3.25 15.38
C ALA A 99 -22.25 -4.27 15.29
N ILE A 100 -21.87 -4.67 14.08
CA ILE A 100 -20.73 -5.56 13.82
C ILE A 100 -19.47 -4.97 14.45
N LYS A 101 -19.15 -3.72 14.12
CA LYS A 101 -17.97 -3.02 14.66
C LYS A 101 -17.96 -2.95 16.19
N SER A 102 -19.10 -2.66 16.82
CA SER A 102 -19.21 -2.60 18.28
C SER A 102 -19.03 -3.98 18.92
N LEU A 103 -19.64 -5.03 18.37
CA LEU A 103 -19.50 -6.40 18.86
C LEU A 103 -18.08 -6.94 18.66
N SER A 104 -17.44 -6.62 17.53
CA SER A 104 -16.04 -6.93 17.27
C SER A 104 -15.11 -6.30 18.32
N ARG A 105 -15.41 -5.09 18.80
CA ARG A 105 -14.66 -4.44 19.89
C ARG A 105 -14.90 -5.12 21.25
N ILE A 106 -16.15 -5.48 21.56
CA ILE A 106 -16.47 -6.23 22.78
C ILE A 106 -15.67 -7.53 22.85
N ALA A 107 -15.60 -8.25 21.73
CA ALA A 107 -14.88 -9.50 21.57
C ALA A 107 -13.33 -9.37 21.61
N GLN A 108 -12.77 -8.17 21.80
CA GLN A 108 -11.33 -8.01 22.02
C GLN A 108 -10.90 -8.39 23.44
N THR A 109 -11.85 -8.53 24.36
CA THR A 109 -11.61 -8.96 25.75
C THR A 109 -12.07 -10.39 25.95
N GLN A 110 -11.44 -11.11 26.89
CA GLN A 110 -11.83 -12.48 27.22
C GLN A 110 -13.28 -12.54 27.74
N ASP A 111 -13.63 -11.65 28.67
CA ASP A 111 -14.99 -11.57 29.23
C ASP A 111 -16.03 -11.32 28.11
N GLY A 112 -15.70 -10.48 27.13
CA GLY A 112 -16.56 -10.20 25.98
C GLY A 112 -16.73 -11.40 25.05
N LEU A 113 -15.67 -12.18 24.79
CA LEU A 113 -15.74 -13.43 24.04
C LEU A 113 -16.61 -14.47 24.76
N GLU A 114 -16.40 -14.65 26.06
CA GLU A 114 -17.18 -15.58 26.88
C GLU A 114 -18.66 -15.21 26.93
N ALA A 115 -18.97 -13.92 27.01
CA ALA A 115 -20.34 -13.44 26.95
C ALA A 115 -20.98 -13.68 25.58
N LEU A 116 -20.34 -13.24 24.50
CA LEU A 116 -20.89 -13.30 23.14
C LEU A 116 -21.07 -14.73 22.63
N PHE A 117 -20.11 -15.60 22.90
CA PHE A 117 -20.16 -17.02 22.52
C PHE A 117 -20.73 -17.93 23.63
N GLY A 118 -21.22 -17.34 24.72
CA GLY A 118 -22.02 -18.01 25.73
C GLY A 118 -23.33 -18.54 25.16
N ARG A 119 -23.91 -19.58 25.78
CA ARG A 119 -25.07 -20.31 25.23
C ARG A 119 -26.27 -19.42 24.86
N SER A 120 -26.55 -18.37 25.62
CA SER A 120 -27.69 -17.48 25.37
C SER A 120 -27.47 -16.61 24.12
N LEU A 121 -26.43 -15.78 24.12
CA LEU A 121 -26.16 -14.85 23.02
C LEU A 121 -25.75 -15.55 21.73
N LEU A 122 -25.13 -16.74 21.81
CA LEU A 122 -24.86 -17.56 20.64
C LEU A 122 -26.15 -18.06 19.97
N VAL A 123 -27.19 -18.39 20.75
CA VAL A 123 -28.51 -18.73 20.19
C VAL A 123 -29.12 -17.52 19.51
N ASP A 124 -29.03 -16.33 20.12
CA ASP A 124 -29.52 -15.09 19.51
C ASP A 124 -28.79 -14.78 18.18
N LEU A 125 -27.46 -14.93 18.12
CA LEU A 125 -26.69 -14.81 16.88
C LEU A 125 -27.16 -15.79 15.80
N LYS A 126 -27.38 -17.06 16.15
CA LYS A 126 -27.88 -18.08 15.21
C LYS A 126 -29.31 -17.79 14.74
N ASN A 127 -30.16 -17.26 15.63
CA ASN A 127 -31.52 -16.85 15.26
C ASN A 127 -31.49 -15.67 14.28
N VAL A 128 -30.68 -14.65 14.55
CA VAL A 128 -30.48 -13.51 13.64
C VAL A 128 -29.96 -14.00 12.28
N MET A 129 -28.95 -14.86 12.29
CA MET A 129 -28.39 -15.49 11.09
C MET A 129 -29.46 -16.21 10.25
N GLY A 130 -30.44 -16.86 10.88
CA GLY A 130 -31.54 -17.56 10.20
C GLY A 130 -32.59 -16.66 9.54
N THR A 131 -32.48 -15.34 9.65
CA THR A 131 -33.51 -14.40 9.15
C THR A 131 -33.53 -14.28 7.62
N SER A 132 -32.35 -14.19 7.00
CA SER A 132 -32.17 -14.13 5.54
C SER A 132 -30.72 -14.34 5.17
N ASP A 133 -30.43 -14.65 3.91
CA ASP A 133 -29.05 -14.78 3.42
C ASP A 133 -28.23 -13.51 3.67
N ILE A 134 -28.81 -12.33 3.40
CA ILE A 134 -28.14 -11.04 3.63
C ILE A 134 -27.71 -10.89 5.10
N VAL A 135 -28.60 -11.25 6.03
CA VAL A 135 -28.30 -11.16 7.47
C VAL A 135 -27.29 -12.22 7.88
N ARG A 136 -27.37 -13.43 7.34
CA ARG A 136 -26.37 -14.48 7.58
C ARG A 136 -24.97 -14.03 7.21
N TYR A 137 -24.80 -13.40 6.05
CA TYR A 137 -23.51 -12.87 5.61
C TYR A 137 -22.98 -11.74 6.49
N ARG A 138 -23.85 -10.90 7.06
CA ARG A 138 -23.45 -9.91 8.08
C ARG A 138 -22.98 -10.54 9.38
N VAL A 139 -23.58 -11.66 9.78
CA VAL A 139 -23.09 -12.44 10.92
C VAL A 139 -21.74 -13.06 10.58
N TYR A 140 -21.54 -13.61 9.38
CA TYR A 140 -20.22 -14.10 8.96
C TYR A 140 -19.15 -12.99 8.92
N GLU A 141 -19.50 -11.78 8.50
CA GLU A 141 -18.62 -10.61 8.58
C GLU A 141 -18.14 -10.36 10.01
N LEU A 142 -19.07 -10.33 10.99
CA LEU A 142 -18.73 -10.24 12.42
C LEU A 142 -17.79 -11.38 12.86
N ILE A 143 -18.10 -12.62 12.48
CA ILE A 143 -17.30 -13.77 12.89
C ILE A 143 -15.88 -13.70 12.31
N VAL A 144 -15.72 -13.27 11.05
CA VAL A 144 -14.40 -13.10 10.45
C VAL A 144 -13.63 -11.93 11.06
N GLU A 145 -14.29 -10.82 11.38
CA GLU A 145 -13.66 -9.70 12.10
C GLU A 145 -13.11 -10.15 13.46
N ILE A 146 -13.94 -10.82 14.28
CA ILE A 146 -13.52 -11.35 15.59
C ILE A 146 -12.38 -12.37 15.43
N SER A 147 -12.53 -13.31 14.50
CA SER A 147 -11.54 -14.35 14.23
C SER A 147 -10.18 -13.79 13.82
N SER A 148 -10.17 -12.62 13.18
CA SER A 148 -8.94 -12.00 12.68
C SER A 148 -8.13 -11.30 13.79
N VAL A 149 -8.71 -11.08 14.98
CA VAL A 149 -8.03 -10.38 16.09
C VAL A 149 -6.95 -11.25 16.74
N SER A 150 -7.28 -12.50 17.10
CA SER A 150 -6.35 -13.40 17.78
C SER A 150 -6.69 -14.86 17.57
N ALA A 151 -5.71 -15.75 17.82
CA ALA A 151 -5.92 -17.20 17.76
C ALA A 151 -6.99 -17.67 18.77
N ASP A 152 -7.07 -17.05 19.94
CA ASP A 152 -8.09 -17.37 20.93
C ASP A 152 -9.48 -16.97 20.44
N SER A 153 -9.65 -15.76 19.89
CA SER A 153 -10.91 -15.30 19.30
C SER A 153 -11.39 -16.22 18.17
N LEU A 154 -10.45 -16.67 17.32
CA LEU A 154 -10.71 -17.67 16.29
C LEU A 154 -11.18 -19.00 16.89
N ASN A 155 -10.59 -19.47 17.99
CA ASN A 155 -11.01 -20.71 18.64
C ASN A 155 -12.45 -20.62 19.19
N TYR A 156 -12.85 -19.48 19.78
CA TYR A 156 -14.24 -19.26 20.19
C TYR A 156 -15.20 -19.35 18.99
N CYS A 157 -14.85 -18.65 17.90
CA CYS A 157 -15.64 -18.65 16.68
C CYS A 157 -15.71 -20.05 16.04
N ALA A 158 -14.62 -20.82 16.04
CA ALA A 158 -14.58 -22.19 15.54
C ALA A 158 -15.45 -23.13 16.40
N ASN A 159 -15.34 -23.04 17.73
CA ASN A 159 -16.13 -23.84 18.67
C ASN A 159 -17.63 -23.53 18.62
N SER A 160 -18.00 -22.32 18.19
CA SER A 160 -19.40 -21.93 18.00
C SER A 160 -20.08 -22.65 16.80
N GLY A 161 -19.28 -23.17 15.87
CA GLY A 161 -19.71 -23.75 14.59
C GLY A 161 -19.84 -22.76 13.45
N LEU A 162 -19.88 -21.44 13.73
CA LEU A 162 -20.20 -20.42 12.72
C LEU A 162 -19.14 -20.30 11.62
N ILE A 163 -17.85 -20.46 11.95
CA ILE A 163 -16.80 -20.51 10.93
C ILE A 163 -16.97 -21.75 10.05
N SER A 164 -17.25 -22.90 10.66
CA SER A 164 -17.44 -24.16 9.91
C SER A 164 -18.60 -24.04 8.93
N ASP A 165 -19.69 -23.35 9.32
CA ASP A 165 -20.82 -23.07 8.44
C ASP A 165 -20.41 -22.21 7.24
N LEU A 166 -19.68 -21.11 7.46
CA LEU A 166 -19.13 -20.25 6.40
C LEU A 166 -18.24 -21.05 5.42
N LEU A 167 -17.35 -21.88 5.95
CA LEU A 167 -16.46 -22.71 5.15
C LEU A 167 -17.22 -23.82 4.39
N GLY A 168 -18.30 -24.32 4.97
CA GLY A 168 -19.24 -25.22 4.31
C GLY A 168 -19.86 -24.56 3.08
N GLU A 169 -20.36 -23.34 3.22
CA GLU A 169 -20.94 -22.56 2.12
C GLU A 169 -19.94 -22.25 1.01
N LEU A 170 -18.70 -21.89 1.35
CA LEU A 170 -17.63 -21.68 0.37
C LEU A 170 -17.39 -22.92 -0.51
N THR A 171 -17.45 -24.10 0.11
CA THR A 171 -17.13 -25.38 -0.55
C THR A 171 -18.37 -26.11 -1.11
N GLY A 172 -19.55 -25.49 -1.01
CA GLY A 172 -20.80 -25.98 -1.57
C GLY A 172 -20.91 -25.77 -3.08
N GLU A 173 -22.07 -26.13 -3.64
CA GLU A 173 -22.35 -26.10 -5.08
C GLU A 173 -22.83 -24.73 -5.59
N ASP A 174 -23.37 -23.88 -4.72
CA ASP A 174 -23.90 -22.57 -5.14
C ASP A 174 -22.75 -21.61 -5.49
N VAL A 175 -22.67 -21.28 -6.78
CA VAL A 175 -21.64 -20.43 -7.36
C VAL A 175 -21.66 -19.01 -6.80
N LEU A 176 -22.83 -18.43 -6.57
CA LEU A 176 -22.95 -17.04 -6.09
C LEU A 176 -22.59 -16.94 -4.61
N VAL A 177 -23.02 -17.93 -3.83
CA VAL A 177 -22.65 -18.09 -2.42
C VAL A 177 -21.14 -18.21 -2.29
N ARG A 178 -20.51 -19.07 -3.10
CA ARG A 178 -19.05 -19.26 -3.14
C ARG A 178 -18.29 -17.96 -3.42
N THR A 179 -18.74 -17.17 -4.41
CA THR A 179 -18.13 -15.87 -4.75
C THR A 179 -18.23 -14.87 -3.60
N THR A 180 -19.28 -14.94 -2.79
CA THR A 180 -19.43 -14.07 -1.61
C THR A 180 -18.56 -14.56 -0.45
N CYS A 181 -18.54 -15.87 -0.19
CA CYS A 181 -17.79 -16.46 0.91
C CYS A 181 -16.27 -16.29 0.75
N ILE A 182 -15.75 -16.34 -0.47
CA ILE A 182 -14.30 -16.28 -0.69
C ILE A 182 -13.71 -14.93 -0.26
N GLU A 183 -14.45 -13.82 -0.35
CA GLU A 183 -13.96 -12.52 0.11
C GLU A 183 -13.70 -12.53 1.63
N MET A 184 -14.64 -13.06 2.41
CA MET A 184 -14.50 -13.19 3.87
C MET A 184 -13.41 -14.19 4.25
N VAL A 185 -13.30 -15.31 3.54
CA VAL A 185 -12.24 -16.30 3.79
C VAL A 185 -10.86 -15.76 3.41
N THR A 186 -10.77 -14.91 2.39
CA THR A 186 -9.55 -14.18 2.05
C THR A 186 -9.16 -13.21 3.17
N SER A 187 -10.13 -12.48 3.74
CA SER A 187 -9.90 -11.60 4.89
C SER A 187 -9.29 -12.37 6.08
N LEU A 188 -9.84 -13.54 6.41
CA LEU A 188 -9.31 -14.40 7.46
C LEU A 188 -7.87 -14.86 7.17
N ALA A 189 -7.54 -15.15 5.91
CA ALA A 189 -6.22 -15.60 5.48
C ALA A 189 -5.12 -14.52 5.57
N TYR A 190 -5.43 -13.24 5.75
CA TYR A 190 -4.39 -12.23 6.03
C TYR A 190 -3.67 -12.48 7.35
N THR A 191 -4.33 -13.14 8.31
CA THR A 191 -3.77 -13.42 9.64
C THR A 191 -3.06 -14.77 9.69
N GLN A 192 -1.98 -14.86 10.47
CA GLN A 192 -1.21 -16.10 10.57
C GLN A 192 -2.03 -17.25 11.18
N HIS A 193 -2.83 -16.98 12.22
CA HIS A 193 -3.68 -17.98 12.85
C HIS A 193 -4.84 -18.38 11.94
N GLY A 194 -5.43 -17.46 11.18
CA GLY A 194 -6.44 -17.76 10.16
C GLY A 194 -5.92 -18.71 9.08
N ARG A 195 -4.72 -18.47 8.54
CA ARG A 195 -4.10 -19.38 7.55
C ARG A 195 -3.85 -20.77 8.09
N ARG A 196 -3.31 -20.87 9.32
CA ARG A 196 -3.08 -22.17 9.97
C ARG A 196 -4.38 -22.93 10.14
N TYR A 197 -5.44 -22.26 10.55
CA TYR A 197 -6.76 -22.87 10.69
C TYR A 197 -7.33 -23.32 9.35
N LEU A 198 -7.30 -22.47 8.30
CA LEU A 198 -7.76 -22.83 6.96
C LEU A 198 -7.00 -24.04 6.38
N ALA A 199 -5.68 -24.10 6.60
CA ALA A 199 -4.85 -25.23 6.20
C ALA A 199 -5.21 -26.50 6.99
N GLN A 200 -5.40 -26.41 8.31
CA GLN A 200 -5.80 -27.55 9.15
C GLN A 200 -7.18 -28.09 8.79
N GLN A 201 -8.12 -27.23 8.41
CA GLN A 201 -9.44 -27.61 7.93
C GLN A 201 -9.44 -28.09 6.47
N GLY A 202 -8.28 -28.11 5.80
CA GLY A 202 -8.13 -28.52 4.41
C GLY A 202 -8.83 -27.60 3.40
N ILE A 203 -9.17 -26.36 3.78
CA ILE A 203 -9.91 -25.44 2.92
C ILE A 203 -9.07 -24.98 1.73
N ILE A 204 -7.78 -24.72 1.96
CA ILE A 204 -6.87 -24.28 0.89
C ILE A 204 -6.79 -25.37 -0.21
N ASP A 205 -6.67 -26.63 0.19
CA ASP A 205 -6.65 -27.77 -0.74
C ASP A 205 -8.01 -27.93 -1.47
N LYS A 206 -9.13 -27.74 -0.78
CA LYS A 206 -10.47 -27.75 -1.40
C LYS A 206 -10.62 -26.65 -2.45
N ILE A 207 -10.20 -25.42 -2.16
CA ILE A 207 -10.23 -24.32 -3.13
C ILE A 207 -9.38 -24.68 -4.36
N SER A 208 -8.18 -25.24 -4.16
CA SER A 208 -7.35 -25.71 -5.27
C SER A 208 -8.05 -26.77 -6.13
N ASN A 209 -8.77 -27.71 -5.51
CA ASN A 209 -9.52 -28.74 -6.25
C ASN A 209 -10.69 -28.15 -7.04
N ILE A 210 -11.35 -27.10 -6.53
CA ILE A 210 -12.38 -26.39 -7.28
C ILE A 210 -11.79 -25.69 -8.51
N ILE A 211 -10.59 -25.10 -8.39
CA ILE A 211 -9.88 -24.51 -9.55
C ILE A 211 -9.57 -25.58 -10.61
N ILE A 212 -9.17 -26.79 -10.21
CA ILE A 212 -8.94 -27.91 -11.14
C ILE A 212 -10.22 -28.25 -11.92
N GLY A 213 -11.38 -28.25 -11.25
CA GLY A 213 -12.67 -28.54 -11.88
C GLY A 213 -13.23 -27.41 -12.77
N ALA A 214 -12.65 -26.21 -12.71
CA ALA A 214 -13.21 -25.01 -13.34
C ALA A 214 -13.35 -25.12 -14.87
N ASP A 215 -12.48 -25.87 -15.54
CA ASP A 215 -12.54 -26.04 -17.01
C ASP A 215 -13.78 -26.80 -17.47
N SER A 216 -14.37 -27.59 -16.58
CA SER A 216 -15.59 -28.37 -16.86
C SER A 216 -16.86 -27.62 -16.45
N ASP A 217 -16.73 -26.45 -15.82
CA ASP A 217 -17.84 -25.71 -15.23
C ASP A 217 -18.16 -24.45 -16.06
N PRO A 218 -19.35 -24.38 -16.70
CA PRO A 218 -19.79 -23.21 -17.45
C PRO A 218 -19.88 -21.91 -16.63
N PHE A 219 -19.97 -22.02 -15.30
CA PHE A 219 -20.09 -20.90 -14.37
C PHE A 219 -18.75 -20.53 -13.70
N SER A 220 -17.63 -21.14 -14.11
CA SER A 220 -16.30 -20.87 -13.57
C SER A 220 -15.90 -19.40 -13.59
N GLY A 221 -16.34 -18.65 -14.61
CA GLY A 221 -16.10 -17.21 -14.71
C GLY A 221 -16.58 -16.39 -13.50
N PHE A 222 -17.55 -16.88 -12.72
CA PHE A 222 -18.09 -16.15 -11.56
C PHE A 222 -17.24 -16.29 -10.29
N TYR A 223 -16.58 -17.43 -10.08
CA TYR A 223 -15.85 -17.71 -8.84
C TYR A 223 -14.33 -17.78 -9.03
N LEU A 224 -13.86 -18.12 -10.24
CA LEU A 224 -12.44 -18.30 -10.50
C LEU A 224 -11.59 -17.04 -10.23
N PRO A 225 -12.05 -15.81 -10.59
CA PRO A 225 -11.38 -14.59 -10.18
C PRO A 225 -11.14 -14.48 -8.68
N GLY A 226 -12.13 -14.84 -7.86
CA GLY A 226 -12.05 -14.78 -6.40
C GLY A 226 -11.01 -15.76 -5.84
N PHE A 227 -10.99 -16.98 -6.36
CA PHE A 227 -10.00 -17.98 -5.93
C PHE A 227 -8.57 -17.69 -6.38
N VAL A 228 -8.39 -17.16 -7.58
CA VAL A 228 -7.07 -16.72 -8.04
C VAL A 228 -6.56 -15.56 -7.18
N LYS A 229 -7.42 -14.58 -6.84
CA LYS A 229 -7.07 -13.51 -5.89
C LYS A 229 -6.72 -14.05 -4.51
N PHE A 230 -7.46 -15.05 -4.01
CA PHE A 230 -7.16 -15.71 -2.73
C PHE A 230 -5.73 -16.29 -2.72
N PHE A 231 -5.35 -17.06 -3.73
CA PHE A 231 -3.99 -17.62 -3.82
C PHE A 231 -2.91 -16.55 -4.08
N GLY A 232 -3.22 -15.51 -4.86
CA GLY A 232 -2.34 -14.36 -5.05
C GLY A 232 -2.03 -13.65 -3.73
N ASN A 233 -3.04 -13.43 -2.89
CA ASN A 233 -2.86 -12.88 -1.54
C ASN A 233 -2.08 -13.83 -0.63
N LEU A 234 -2.40 -15.13 -0.68
CA LEU A 234 -1.70 -16.15 0.11
C LEU A 234 -0.18 -16.19 -0.23
N ALA A 235 0.15 -16.06 -1.52
CA ALA A 235 1.52 -15.99 -1.99
C ALA A 235 2.27 -14.76 -1.46
N ILE A 236 1.61 -13.60 -1.30
CA ILE A 236 2.24 -12.40 -0.70
C ILE A 236 2.57 -12.62 0.77
N VAL A 237 1.62 -13.17 1.54
CA VAL A 237 1.71 -13.16 3.01
C VAL A 237 2.57 -14.30 3.56
N ASP A 238 2.68 -15.41 2.82
CA ASP A 238 3.56 -16.53 3.20
C ASP A 238 4.85 -16.53 2.37
N SER A 239 4.87 -17.20 1.23
CA SER A 239 6.00 -17.25 0.29
C SER A 239 5.47 -17.61 -1.09
N PRO A 240 5.74 -16.81 -2.14
CA PRO A 240 5.30 -17.15 -3.48
C PRO A 240 5.85 -18.49 -3.95
N GLN A 241 7.11 -18.80 -3.59
CA GLN A 241 7.71 -20.06 -3.96
C GLN A 241 6.98 -21.24 -3.33
N GLN A 242 6.74 -21.22 -2.02
CA GLN A 242 6.06 -22.32 -1.32
C GLN A 242 4.63 -22.52 -1.83
N ILE A 243 3.87 -21.44 -2.01
CA ILE A 243 2.48 -21.52 -2.47
C ILE A 243 2.40 -22.03 -3.91
N CYS A 244 3.24 -21.53 -4.81
CA CYS A 244 3.23 -21.96 -6.20
C CYS A 244 3.74 -23.39 -6.41
N GLU A 245 4.71 -23.85 -5.60
CA GLU A 245 5.18 -25.24 -5.63
C GLU A 245 4.14 -26.21 -5.05
N ARG A 246 3.40 -25.78 -4.02
CA ARG A 246 2.33 -26.60 -3.42
C ARG A 246 1.08 -26.66 -4.28
N TYR A 247 0.74 -25.56 -4.94
CA TYR A 247 -0.48 -25.39 -5.75
C TYR A 247 -0.13 -24.96 -7.19
N PRO A 248 0.53 -25.82 -7.99
CA PRO A 248 0.96 -25.46 -9.35
C PRO A 248 -0.20 -25.11 -10.28
N VAL A 249 -1.38 -25.72 -10.04
CA VAL A 249 -2.61 -25.44 -10.81
C VAL A 249 -3.00 -23.96 -10.73
N PHE A 250 -2.75 -23.29 -9.59
CA PHE A 250 -3.00 -21.86 -9.47
C PHE A 250 -2.17 -21.07 -10.50
N VAL A 251 -0.89 -21.38 -10.64
CA VAL A 251 -0.01 -20.71 -11.62
C VAL A 251 -0.48 -20.99 -13.04
N GLU A 252 -0.78 -22.25 -13.36
CA GLU A 252 -1.29 -22.64 -14.67
C GLU A 252 -2.57 -21.86 -15.02
N LYS A 253 -3.51 -21.76 -14.07
CA LYS A 253 -4.77 -21.06 -14.28
C LYS A 253 -4.58 -19.55 -14.42
N VAL A 254 -3.65 -18.94 -13.68
CA VAL A 254 -3.27 -17.52 -13.87
C VAL A 254 -2.76 -17.29 -15.30
N PHE A 255 -1.90 -18.18 -15.83
CA PHE A 255 -1.40 -18.05 -17.20
C PHE A 255 -2.53 -18.21 -18.22
N GLU A 256 -3.37 -19.24 -18.08
CA GLU A 256 -4.51 -19.47 -18.98
C GLU A 256 -5.48 -18.26 -19.01
N MET A 257 -5.78 -17.68 -17.84
CA MET A 257 -6.61 -16.49 -17.74
C MET A 257 -5.99 -15.28 -18.45
N ALA A 258 -4.67 -15.11 -18.35
CA ALA A 258 -3.95 -14.03 -19.02
C ALA A 258 -3.77 -14.27 -20.54
N GLU A 259 -3.75 -15.53 -20.97
CA GLU A 259 -3.67 -15.96 -22.37
C GLU A 259 -5.03 -15.94 -23.09
N GLY A 260 -6.13 -15.86 -22.33
CA GLY A 260 -7.49 -15.88 -22.82
C GLY A 260 -7.93 -14.59 -23.53
N HIS A 261 -9.26 -14.41 -23.61
CA HIS A 261 -9.89 -13.28 -24.33
C HIS A 261 -10.81 -12.42 -23.46
N ASP A 262 -11.21 -12.90 -22.29
CA ASP A 262 -12.08 -12.16 -21.38
C ASP A 262 -11.28 -11.07 -20.65
N PRO A 263 -11.55 -9.77 -20.88
CA PRO A 263 -10.81 -8.68 -20.24
C PRO A 263 -10.86 -8.71 -18.71
N THR A 264 -11.93 -9.25 -18.12
CA THR A 264 -12.08 -9.33 -16.67
C THR A 264 -11.10 -10.38 -16.09
N MET A 265 -11.03 -11.55 -16.73
CA MET A 265 -10.12 -12.63 -16.38
C MET A 265 -8.66 -12.24 -16.63
N ILE A 266 -8.36 -11.64 -17.79
CA ILE A 266 -7.03 -11.12 -18.12
C ILE A 266 -6.61 -10.10 -17.06
N GLY A 267 -7.49 -9.17 -16.70
CA GLY A 267 -7.20 -8.18 -15.67
C GLY A 267 -6.81 -8.82 -14.34
N VAL A 268 -7.56 -9.81 -13.86
CA VAL A 268 -7.26 -10.49 -12.58
C VAL A 268 -5.95 -11.25 -12.64
N ALA A 269 -5.68 -11.93 -13.76
CA ALA A 269 -4.44 -12.63 -13.96
C ALA A 269 -3.22 -11.69 -14.02
N VAL A 270 -3.33 -10.58 -14.75
CA VAL A 270 -2.27 -9.55 -14.85
C VAL A 270 -1.94 -8.95 -13.48
N ASP A 271 -2.95 -8.59 -12.69
CA ASP A 271 -2.72 -8.12 -11.31
C ASP A 271 -2.00 -9.18 -10.47
N THR A 272 -2.43 -10.44 -10.59
CA THR A 272 -1.84 -11.56 -9.86
C THR A 272 -0.38 -11.80 -10.27
N LEU A 273 -0.05 -11.69 -11.55
CA LEU A 273 1.34 -11.76 -12.03
C LEU A 273 2.19 -10.61 -11.51
N GLY A 274 1.63 -9.39 -11.50
CA GLY A 274 2.26 -8.21 -10.91
C GLY A 274 2.57 -8.40 -9.43
N ILE A 275 1.61 -8.95 -8.68
CA ILE A 275 1.74 -9.32 -7.28
C ILE A 275 2.84 -10.38 -7.08
N LEU A 276 2.81 -11.48 -7.82
CA LEU A 276 3.80 -12.55 -7.69
C LEU A 276 5.19 -12.02 -7.98
N GLY A 277 5.37 -11.26 -9.05
CA GLY A 277 6.66 -10.69 -9.38
C GLY A 277 7.03 -9.43 -8.59
N SER A 278 6.30 -9.03 -7.54
CA SER A 278 6.70 -7.88 -6.71
C SER A 278 7.93 -8.16 -5.84
N ASN A 279 8.27 -9.43 -5.63
CA ASN A 279 9.43 -9.88 -4.85
C ASN A 279 10.27 -10.91 -5.61
N MET A 280 11.48 -11.18 -5.09
CA MET A 280 12.46 -12.04 -5.75
C MET A 280 11.98 -13.49 -5.94
N GLU A 281 11.35 -14.09 -4.92
CA GLU A 281 10.88 -15.48 -4.98
C GLU A 281 9.85 -15.69 -6.08
N GLY A 282 8.85 -14.81 -6.14
CA GLY A 282 7.82 -14.92 -7.18
C GLY A 282 8.36 -14.59 -8.56
N LYS A 283 9.35 -13.69 -8.70
CA LYS A 283 10.04 -13.51 -9.99
C LYS A 283 10.73 -14.81 -10.44
N GLN A 284 11.36 -15.54 -9.54
CA GLN A 284 11.98 -16.85 -9.85
C GLN A 284 10.93 -17.90 -10.24
N VAL A 285 9.77 -17.92 -9.58
CA VAL A 285 8.65 -18.80 -9.97
C VAL A 285 8.22 -18.52 -11.42
N LEU A 286 8.00 -17.25 -11.76
CA LEU A 286 7.61 -16.87 -13.12
C LEU A 286 8.70 -17.23 -14.15
N GLN A 287 9.96 -16.98 -13.82
CA GLN A 287 11.10 -17.30 -14.69
C GLN A 287 11.20 -18.81 -15.01
N LYS A 288 10.78 -19.71 -14.11
CA LYS A 288 10.78 -21.17 -14.35
C LYS A 288 9.90 -21.58 -15.54
N THR A 289 8.89 -20.79 -15.90
CA THR A 289 8.00 -21.07 -17.04
C THR A 289 8.58 -20.62 -18.40
N LYS A 290 9.76 -19.98 -18.39
CA LYS A 290 10.60 -19.70 -19.58
C LYS A 290 9.84 -18.98 -20.71
N SER A 291 9.81 -19.58 -21.91
CA SER A 291 9.28 -18.96 -23.14
C SER A 291 7.82 -18.59 -23.01
N ARG A 292 7.02 -19.40 -22.28
CA ARG A 292 5.61 -19.09 -22.05
C ARG A 292 5.44 -17.75 -21.34
N PHE A 293 6.29 -17.44 -20.35
CA PHE A 293 6.24 -16.14 -19.69
C PHE A 293 6.67 -15.00 -20.60
N GLN A 294 7.66 -15.22 -21.47
CA GLN A 294 8.07 -14.21 -22.45
C GLN A 294 6.97 -13.90 -23.47
N ASP A 295 6.30 -14.94 -23.98
CA ASP A 295 5.14 -14.79 -24.87
C ASP A 295 3.99 -14.07 -24.16
N LEU A 296 3.78 -14.38 -22.87
CA LEU A 296 2.79 -13.70 -22.05
C LEU A 296 3.14 -12.23 -21.82
N LEU A 297 4.40 -11.89 -21.52
CA LEU A 297 4.87 -10.51 -21.42
C LEU A 297 4.61 -9.73 -22.72
N ASN A 298 4.83 -10.35 -23.89
CA ASN A 298 4.51 -9.74 -25.17
C ASN A 298 3.02 -9.39 -25.28
N ARG A 299 2.13 -10.30 -24.85
CA ARG A 299 0.68 -10.05 -24.79
C ARG A 299 0.33 -8.95 -23.79
N ILE A 300 0.94 -8.92 -22.60
CA ILE A 300 0.73 -7.86 -21.61
C ILE A 300 1.16 -6.50 -22.19
N GLY A 301 2.28 -6.44 -22.91
CA GLY A 301 2.71 -5.23 -23.63
C GLY A 301 1.73 -4.81 -24.73
N HIS A 302 1.17 -5.76 -25.48
CA HIS A 302 0.10 -5.50 -26.44
C HIS A 302 -1.16 -4.93 -25.77
N HIS A 303 -1.58 -5.50 -24.63
CA HIS A 303 -2.71 -5.00 -23.86
C HIS A 303 -2.46 -3.61 -23.29
N ALA A 304 -1.27 -3.34 -22.73
CA ALA A 304 -0.88 -2.00 -22.26
C ALA A 304 -0.99 -0.91 -23.34
N ARG A 305 -0.79 -1.28 -24.61
CA ARG A 305 -0.94 -0.39 -25.76
C ARG A 305 -2.39 -0.21 -26.21
N ASN A 306 -3.12 -1.31 -26.36
CA ASN A 306 -4.32 -1.35 -27.21
C ASN A 306 -5.63 -1.65 -26.47
N ALA A 307 -5.57 -2.12 -25.21
CA ALA A 307 -6.78 -2.53 -24.47
C ALA A 307 -7.63 -1.31 -24.03
N PRO A 308 -8.84 -1.53 -23.48
CA PRO A 308 -9.56 -0.49 -22.77
C PRO A 308 -8.74 0.09 -21.61
N THR A 309 -8.98 1.36 -21.27
CA THR A 309 -8.17 2.14 -20.31
C THR A 309 -7.91 1.40 -19.00
N GLU A 310 -8.93 0.78 -18.40
CA GLU A 310 -8.78 0.05 -17.13
C GLU A 310 -7.79 -1.11 -17.23
N LEU A 311 -7.87 -1.93 -18.29
CA LEU A 311 -6.93 -3.03 -18.48
C LEU A 311 -5.52 -2.52 -18.81
N ARG A 312 -5.40 -1.42 -19.57
CA ARG A 312 -4.10 -0.78 -19.82
C ARG A 312 -3.41 -0.36 -18.53
N LEU A 313 -4.14 0.25 -17.60
CA LEU A 313 -3.61 0.66 -16.29
C LEU A 313 -3.12 -0.55 -15.48
N ARG A 314 -3.92 -1.62 -15.43
CA ARG A 314 -3.55 -2.88 -14.76
C ARG A 314 -2.28 -3.49 -15.36
N CYS A 315 -2.15 -3.50 -16.69
CA CYS A 315 -0.93 -3.95 -17.36
C CYS A 315 0.29 -3.08 -17.00
N LEU A 316 0.15 -1.75 -16.98
CA LEU A 316 1.25 -0.85 -16.60
C LEU A 316 1.70 -1.07 -15.15
N ASP A 317 0.76 -1.25 -14.21
CA ASP A 317 1.06 -1.52 -12.81
C ASP A 317 1.73 -2.88 -12.60
N ALA A 318 1.25 -3.92 -13.30
CA ALA A 318 1.87 -5.23 -13.29
C ALA A 318 3.28 -5.19 -13.89
N ILE A 319 3.47 -4.56 -15.05
CA ILE A 319 4.79 -4.37 -15.69
C ILE A 319 5.74 -3.65 -14.74
N SER A 320 5.29 -2.56 -14.10
CA SER A 320 6.11 -1.83 -13.12
C SER A 320 6.56 -2.75 -11.98
N SER A 321 5.65 -3.55 -11.42
CA SER A 321 5.97 -4.48 -10.32
C SER A 321 6.91 -5.60 -10.76
N LEU A 322 6.67 -6.18 -11.95
CA LEU A 322 7.48 -7.23 -12.56
C LEU A 322 8.92 -6.77 -12.84
N LEU A 323 9.10 -5.52 -13.27
CA LEU A 323 10.42 -5.00 -13.64
C LEU A 323 11.18 -4.36 -12.49
N TYR A 324 10.49 -3.91 -11.44
CA TYR A 324 11.14 -3.27 -10.31
C TYR A 324 12.13 -4.22 -9.62
N LEU A 325 13.34 -3.71 -9.38
CA LEU A 325 14.38 -4.35 -8.57
C LEU A 325 14.99 -3.34 -7.60
N PRO A 326 14.89 -3.58 -6.28
CA PRO A 326 15.58 -2.76 -5.28
C PRO A 326 17.10 -2.70 -5.54
N PRO A 327 17.76 -1.54 -5.38
CA PRO A 327 19.20 -1.40 -5.62
C PRO A 327 20.07 -2.40 -4.84
N ASP A 328 19.67 -2.76 -3.63
CA ASP A 328 20.34 -3.73 -2.76
C ASP A 328 20.18 -5.19 -3.22
N GLN A 329 19.25 -5.47 -4.14
CA GLN A 329 18.95 -6.80 -4.68
C GLN A 329 19.44 -6.98 -6.13
N GLN A 330 20.11 -5.99 -6.71
CA GLN A 330 20.57 -6.06 -8.10
C GLN A 330 21.79 -6.97 -8.23
N THR A 331 21.55 -8.23 -8.58
CA THR A 331 22.58 -9.17 -9.04
C THR A 331 22.60 -9.21 -10.57
N GLU A 332 23.73 -9.62 -11.14
CA GLU A 332 23.87 -9.79 -12.61
C GLU A 332 22.77 -10.66 -13.22
N ASP A 333 22.40 -11.75 -12.56
CA ASP A 333 21.38 -12.67 -13.05
C ASP A 333 19.97 -12.04 -13.01
N LEU A 334 19.64 -11.31 -11.94
CA LEU A 334 18.35 -10.62 -11.81
C LEU A 334 18.24 -9.43 -12.77
N LEU A 335 19.34 -8.72 -13.01
CA LEU A 335 19.40 -7.64 -14.00
C LEU A 335 19.18 -8.18 -15.43
N ARG A 336 19.86 -9.27 -15.81
CA ARG A 336 19.63 -9.92 -17.12
C ARG A 336 18.21 -10.45 -17.26
N MET A 337 17.66 -11.01 -16.18
CA MET A 337 16.28 -11.50 -16.17
C MET A 337 15.30 -10.35 -16.45
N THR A 338 15.37 -9.26 -15.69
CA THR A 338 14.47 -8.10 -15.87
C THR A 338 14.67 -7.38 -17.20
N GLU A 339 15.90 -7.28 -17.69
CA GLU A 339 16.18 -6.80 -19.05
C GLU A 339 15.50 -7.68 -20.10
N SER A 340 15.63 -9.01 -19.99
CA SER A 340 15.00 -9.95 -20.91
C SER A 340 13.46 -9.85 -20.88
N TRP A 341 12.88 -9.61 -19.71
CA TRP A 341 11.45 -9.40 -19.55
C TRP A 341 11.01 -8.11 -20.22
N PHE A 342 11.76 -7.02 -20.01
CA PHE A 342 11.47 -5.73 -20.63
C PHE A 342 11.49 -5.80 -22.17
N VAL A 343 12.50 -6.48 -22.74
CA VAL A 343 12.62 -6.68 -24.19
C VAL A 343 11.50 -7.58 -24.73
N SER A 344 10.93 -8.47 -23.92
CA SER A 344 9.82 -9.33 -24.35
C SER A 344 8.49 -8.59 -24.51
N LEU A 345 8.31 -7.44 -23.85
CA LEU A 345 7.06 -6.66 -23.86
C LEU A 345 6.71 -6.10 -25.24
N SER A 346 7.71 -5.81 -26.08
CA SER A 346 7.54 -5.23 -27.41
C SER A 346 8.82 -5.31 -28.21
N SER A 347 8.76 -5.19 -29.54
CA SER A 347 9.94 -4.95 -30.37
C SER A 347 10.62 -3.61 -30.07
N GLN A 348 9.89 -2.62 -29.53
CA GLN A 348 10.40 -1.31 -29.13
C GLN A 348 9.78 -0.90 -27.77
N PRO A 349 10.21 -1.51 -26.66
CA PRO A 349 9.56 -1.36 -25.36
C PRO A 349 9.71 0.06 -24.78
N LEU A 350 10.83 0.74 -25.03
CA LEU A 350 11.00 2.13 -24.59
C LEU A 350 10.01 3.07 -25.29
N GLU A 351 9.85 2.91 -26.61
CA GLU A 351 8.92 3.71 -27.43
C GLU A 351 7.45 3.37 -27.14
N LEU A 352 7.15 2.12 -26.77
CA LEU A 352 5.84 1.72 -26.27
C LEU A 352 5.43 2.61 -25.09
N PHE A 353 6.26 2.66 -24.03
CA PHE A 353 5.92 3.44 -22.83
C PHE A 353 6.00 4.94 -23.07
N ARG A 354 6.91 5.41 -23.92
CA ARG A 354 6.99 6.83 -24.32
C ARG A 354 5.74 7.28 -25.09
N GLY A 355 5.22 6.42 -25.97
CA GLY A 355 3.99 6.65 -26.70
C GLY A 355 2.75 6.67 -25.80
N ILE A 356 2.79 6.00 -24.64
CA ILE A 356 1.73 6.06 -23.63
C ILE A 356 1.90 7.32 -22.75
N SER A 357 3.13 7.62 -22.33
CA SER A 357 3.44 8.77 -21.46
C SER A 357 3.22 10.12 -22.14
N THR A 358 2.96 10.17 -23.44
CA THR A 358 2.69 11.42 -24.17
C THR A 358 1.20 11.63 -24.46
N GLN A 359 0.34 10.68 -24.05
CA GLN A 359 -1.10 10.77 -24.26
C GLN A 359 -1.75 11.74 -23.27
N PRO A 360 -2.82 12.45 -23.66
CA PRO A 360 -3.54 13.37 -22.79
C PRO A 360 -4.50 12.65 -21.81
N PHE A 361 -4.03 11.57 -21.19
CA PHE A 361 -4.77 10.78 -20.20
C PHE A 361 -3.92 10.64 -18.93
N PRO A 362 -4.20 11.43 -17.87
CA PRO A 362 -3.33 11.51 -16.68
C PRO A 362 -2.97 10.17 -16.06
N ASP A 363 -3.94 9.25 -15.92
CA ASP A 363 -3.70 7.95 -15.30
C ASP A 363 -2.75 7.07 -16.13
N LEU A 364 -2.94 7.05 -17.46
CA LEU A 364 -2.07 6.30 -18.38
C LEU A 364 -0.69 6.93 -18.47
N HIS A 365 -0.62 8.26 -18.49
CA HIS A 365 0.61 9.03 -18.44
C HIS A 365 1.42 8.66 -17.18
N CYS A 366 0.79 8.74 -16.01
CA CYS A 366 1.39 8.38 -14.73
C CYS A 366 1.80 6.91 -14.68
N GLY A 367 0.96 6.00 -15.20
CA GLY A 367 1.27 4.57 -15.28
C GLY A 367 2.52 4.28 -16.12
N ALA A 368 2.67 4.93 -17.27
CA ALA A 368 3.86 4.78 -18.10
C ALA A 368 5.12 5.37 -17.44
N LEU A 369 5.00 6.53 -16.78
CA LEU A 369 6.11 7.08 -15.98
C LEU A 369 6.52 6.14 -14.84
N ARG A 370 5.57 5.45 -14.21
CA ARG A 370 5.84 4.46 -13.16
C ARG A 370 6.68 3.30 -13.66
N VAL A 371 6.42 2.81 -14.87
CA VAL A 371 7.26 1.78 -15.52
C VAL A 371 8.69 2.27 -15.71
N PHE A 372 8.89 3.50 -16.20
CA PHE A 372 10.24 4.08 -16.30
C PHE A 372 10.92 4.19 -14.94
N THR A 373 10.18 4.65 -13.92
CA THR A 373 10.71 4.78 -12.56
C THR A 373 11.14 3.42 -12.00
N ALA A 374 10.40 2.36 -12.28
CA ALA A 374 10.70 1.00 -11.81
C ALA A 374 12.03 0.46 -12.33
N ILE A 375 12.43 0.85 -13.54
CA ILE A 375 13.69 0.42 -14.17
C ILE A 375 14.82 1.45 -14.06
N ALA A 376 14.54 2.69 -13.69
CA ALA A 376 15.50 3.80 -13.71
C ALA A 376 16.77 3.57 -12.87
N SER A 377 16.68 2.77 -11.81
CA SER A 377 17.84 2.43 -10.95
C SER A 377 18.71 1.31 -11.52
N GLN A 378 18.32 0.68 -12.63
CA GLN A 378 18.99 -0.49 -13.18
C GLN A 378 19.98 -0.10 -14.30
N PRO A 379 21.23 -0.62 -14.30
CA PRO A 379 22.28 -0.20 -15.24
C PRO A 379 21.91 -0.38 -16.73
N TRP A 380 21.29 -1.51 -17.09
CA TRP A 380 20.88 -1.78 -18.47
C TRP A 380 19.84 -0.75 -18.97
N ALA A 381 18.90 -0.38 -18.10
CA ALA A 381 17.85 0.58 -18.42
C ALA A 381 18.41 2.00 -18.54
N GLN A 382 19.35 2.40 -17.69
CA GLN A 382 20.00 3.70 -17.77
C GLN A 382 20.75 3.88 -19.09
N LYS A 383 21.50 2.86 -19.49
CA LYS A 383 22.18 2.86 -20.78
C LYS A 383 21.18 3.05 -21.92
N LEU A 384 20.09 2.28 -21.91
CA LEU A 384 19.03 2.38 -22.91
C LEU A 384 18.37 3.77 -22.94
N MET A 385 18.10 4.36 -21.76
CA MET A 385 17.50 5.70 -21.64
C MET A 385 18.43 6.81 -22.12
N LEU A 386 19.74 6.69 -21.89
CA LEU A 386 20.76 7.65 -22.32
C LEU A 386 21.01 7.59 -23.83
N GLU A 387 20.98 6.38 -24.39
CA GLU A 387 21.16 6.15 -25.83
C GLU A 387 19.90 6.51 -26.63
N SER A 388 18.75 6.71 -25.97
CA SER A 388 17.49 7.06 -26.63
C SER A 388 17.38 8.57 -26.92
N PRO A 389 17.27 8.97 -28.20
CA PRO A 389 17.17 10.38 -28.57
C PRO A 389 15.95 11.09 -27.97
N GLY A 390 16.19 12.25 -27.37
CA GLY A 390 15.14 13.11 -26.82
C GLY A 390 14.54 12.64 -25.49
N PHE A 391 14.98 11.50 -24.94
CA PHE A 391 14.42 10.95 -23.71
C PHE A 391 14.84 11.75 -22.48
N ILE A 392 16.11 12.17 -22.43
CA ILE A 392 16.64 13.00 -21.34
C ILE A 392 15.98 14.38 -21.34
N GLU A 393 15.82 14.99 -22.51
CA GLU A 393 15.12 16.26 -22.70
C GLU A 393 13.67 16.14 -22.21
N TYR A 394 12.98 15.07 -22.61
CA TYR A 394 11.62 14.78 -22.17
C TYR A 394 11.52 14.69 -20.64
N ILE A 395 12.42 13.95 -19.98
CA ILE A 395 12.44 13.79 -18.52
C ILE A 395 12.71 15.12 -17.80
N VAL A 396 13.66 15.91 -18.30
CA VAL A 396 14.09 17.15 -17.64
C VAL A 396 13.06 18.27 -17.81
N ASP A 397 12.27 18.25 -18.88
CA ASP A 397 11.27 19.27 -19.18
C ASP A 397 10.19 19.36 -18.09
N ARG A 398 10.08 20.54 -17.48
CA ARG A 398 9.14 20.88 -16.40
C ARG A 398 7.86 21.54 -16.91
N SER A 399 7.83 21.96 -18.17
CA SER A 399 6.77 22.80 -18.72
C SER A 399 5.54 22.02 -19.19
N VAL A 400 5.64 20.70 -19.29
CA VAL A 400 4.70 19.86 -20.05
C VAL A 400 3.62 19.19 -19.19
N GLU A 401 3.79 19.14 -17.87
CA GLU A 401 2.89 18.34 -17.02
C GLU A 401 1.61 19.09 -16.62
N PRO A 402 0.41 18.54 -16.93
CA PRO A 402 -0.85 19.26 -16.76
C PRO A 402 -1.34 19.31 -15.31
N ASP A 403 -1.06 18.27 -14.52
CA ASP A 403 -1.60 18.09 -13.17
C ASP A 403 -0.52 17.73 -12.13
N LYS A 404 -0.91 17.70 -10.85
CA LYS A 404 0.00 17.40 -9.73
C LYS A 404 0.51 15.94 -9.76
N PRO A 405 -0.34 14.90 -9.86
CA PRO A 405 0.11 13.52 -10.00
C PRO A 405 1.17 13.31 -11.09
N SER A 406 0.97 13.89 -12.28
CA SER A 406 1.92 13.80 -13.40
C SER A 406 3.26 14.48 -13.09
N LYS A 407 3.23 15.66 -12.44
CA LYS A 407 4.44 16.35 -11.95
C LYS A 407 5.21 15.52 -10.93
N ASP A 408 4.50 14.92 -9.98
CA ASP A 408 5.08 14.10 -8.92
C ASP A 408 5.71 12.83 -9.52
N ALA A 409 5.01 12.13 -10.40
CA ALA A 409 5.53 10.94 -11.10
C ALA A 409 6.79 11.23 -11.91
N LYS A 410 6.82 12.34 -12.67
CA LYS A 410 8.00 12.74 -13.46
C LYS A 410 9.15 13.24 -12.59
N TYR A 411 8.83 13.83 -11.43
CA TYR A 411 9.84 14.19 -10.44
C TYR A 411 10.50 12.96 -9.82
N GLU A 412 9.73 11.93 -9.48
CA GLU A 412 10.28 10.67 -8.97
C GLU A 412 11.18 9.97 -9.99
N LEU A 413 10.75 9.86 -11.25
CA LEU A 413 11.57 9.31 -12.34
C LEU A 413 12.93 10.02 -12.41
N ARG A 414 12.92 11.35 -12.37
CA ARG A 414 14.13 12.17 -12.34
C ARG A 414 15.04 11.84 -11.16
N LEU A 415 14.48 11.72 -9.97
CA LEU A 415 15.27 11.41 -8.77
C LEU A 415 15.93 10.03 -8.88
N CYS A 416 15.21 9.02 -9.38
CA CYS A 416 15.75 7.68 -9.56
C CYS A 416 16.91 7.68 -10.56
N VAL A 417 16.72 8.35 -11.70
CA VAL A 417 17.76 8.50 -12.72
C VAL A 417 18.99 9.22 -12.16
N LEU A 418 18.83 10.28 -11.36
CA LEU A 418 19.95 11.00 -10.73
C LEU A 418 20.73 10.19 -9.71
N LYS A 419 20.02 9.55 -8.79
CA LYS A 419 20.64 8.83 -7.68
C LYS A 419 21.52 7.69 -8.17
N ALA A 420 21.12 7.07 -9.28
CA ALA A 420 21.87 5.98 -9.85
C ALA A 420 23.05 6.44 -10.74
N TRP A 421 23.11 7.73 -11.08
CA TRP A 421 24.21 8.36 -11.83
C TRP A 421 25.36 8.91 -10.95
N ASP A 422 25.54 8.41 -9.72
CA ASP A 422 26.77 8.65 -8.92
C ASP A 422 28.01 7.90 -9.50
N VAL A 423 27.90 7.34 -10.71
CA VAL A 423 29.04 6.90 -11.54
C VAL A 423 29.61 8.13 -12.26
N PRO A 424 30.94 8.37 -12.22
CA PRO A 424 31.55 9.55 -12.84
C PRO A 424 31.19 9.64 -14.32
N ILE A 425 30.44 10.68 -14.71
CA ILE A 425 30.20 11.05 -16.12
C ILE A 425 31.51 11.61 -16.69
N GLN A 426 32.51 10.75 -16.87
CA GLN A 426 33.75 11.11 -17.57
C GLN A 426 33.66 10.86 -19.08
N LEU A 427 32.51 10.44 -19.63
CA LEU A 427 32.43 9.98 -21.02
C LEU A 427 31.34 10.60 -21.91
N TYR A 428 30.57 11.58 -21.45
CA TYR A 428 29.59 12.26 -22.33
C TYR A 428 29.76 13.78 -22.32
N HIS A 429 30.72 14.26 -23.11
CA HIS A 429 30.81 15.65 -23.54
C HIS A 429 29.69 15.93 -24.55
N GLY A 430 28.50 16.31 -24.08
CA GLY A 430 27.39 16.66 -24.99
C GLY A 430 26.18 17.34 -24.36
N CYS A 431 25.85 17.07 -23.10
CA CYS A 431 24.59 17.56 -22.51
C CYS A 431 24.81 18.62 -21.43
N ASN A 432 24.98 19.89 -21.83
CA ASN A 432 25.01 21.05 -20.90
C ASN A 432 23.78 21.12 -19.96
N GLY A 433 22.65 20.53 -20.36
CA GLY A 433 21.45 20.42 -19.52
C GLY A 433 21.63 19.50 -18.32
N VAL A 434 22.29 18.35 -18.49
CA VAL A 434 22.50 17.34 -17.43
C VAL A 434 23.50 17.85 -16.40
N MET A 435 24.59 18.50 -16.84
CA MET A 435 25.61 19.11 -15.98
C MET A 435 25.03 20.21 -15.08
N ASN A 436 24.26 21.15 -15.67
CA ASN A 436 23.57 22.20 -14.91
C ASN A 436 22.54 21.64 -13.92
N TRP A 437 21.98 20.48 -14.24
CA TRP A 437 20.97 19.83 -13.43
C TRP A 437 21.55 19.06 -12.25
N GLN A 438 22.66 18.34 -12.43
CA GLN A 438 23.44 17.74 -11.34
C GLN A 438 23.92 18.81 -10.35
N ILE A 439 24.39 19.97 -10.85
CA ILE A 439 24.79 21.10 -10.01
C ILE A 439 23.62 21.62 -9.15
N ARG A 440 22.40 21.71 -9.72
CA ARG A 440 21.21 22.13 -8.95
C ARG A 440 20.77 21.07 -7.95
N TYR A 441 20.84 19.79 -8.28
CA TYR A 441 20.50 18.70 -7.37
C TYR A 441 21.47 18.61 -6.19
N ALA A 442 22.78 18.73 -6.44
CA ALA A 442 23.79 18.83 -5.40
C ALA A 442 23.53 20.02 -4.46
N ARG A 443 23.12 21.18 -5.01
CA ARG A 443 22.71 22.36 -4.22
C ARG A 443 21.45 22.11 -3.38
N GLN A 444 20.46 21.37 -3.89
CA GLN A 444 19.25 21.03 -3.13
C GLN A 444 19.53 20.03 -2.01
N ARG A 445 20.39 19.04 -2.25
CA ARG A 445 20.81 18.07 -1.23
C ARG A 445 21.64 18.73 -0.13
N ALA A 446 22.49 19.69 -0.48
CA ALA A 446 23.24 20.50 0.48
C ALA A 446 22.35 21.44 1.31
N ALA A 447 21.16 21.80 0.83
CA ALA A 447 20.25 22.73 1.50
C ALA A 447 19.41 22.11 2.63
N GLY A 448 19.32 20.78 2.73
CA GLY A 448 18.55 20.06 3.76
C GLY A 448 17.03 20.36 3.76
N PRO A 449 16.21 19.60 4.52
CA PRO A 449 14.80 19.93 4.69
C PRO A 449 14.67 21.23 5.49
N LYS A 450 13.89 22.21 4.98
CA LYS A 450 13.55 23.42 5.73
C LYS A 450 12.70 23.03 6.93
N ALA A 451 13.32 22.92 8.11
CA ALA A 451 12.60 22.91 9.37
C ALA A 451 11.90 24.27 9.53
N GLU A 452 10.58 24.27 9.69
CA GLU A 452 9.85 25.42 10.23
C GLU A 452 10.35 25.68 11.65
N GLN A 453 11.23 26.68 11.81
CA GLN A 453 11.65 27.14 13.12
C GLN A 453 10.82 28.37 13.52
N LYS A 454 9.82 28.13 14.40
CA LYS A 454 9.43 29.12 15.40
C LYS A 454 10.64 29.37 16.32
N GLY A 455 10.86 30.64 16.63
CA GLY A 455 12.16 31.17 17.02
C GLY A 455 12.74 30.69 18.35
N GLU A 456 14.07 30.74 18.43
CA GLU A 456 14.87 31.15 19.60
C GLU A 456 16.37 31.21 19.22
N PRO A 457 17.26 31.79 20.06
CA PRO A 457 18.26 32.75 19.60
C PRO A 457 19.64 32.17 19.25
N ARG A 458 20.37 33.00 18.50
CA ARG A 458 21.71 32.79 17.96
C ARG A 458 22.74 32.47 19.05
N GLY A 459 23.47 31.36 18.88
CA GLY A 459 24.69 31.11 19.62
C GLY A 459 25.08 29.63 19.74
N GLN A 460 25.32 28.94 18.62
CA GLN A 460 26.10 27.68 18.63
C GLN A 460 26.56 27.32 17.21
N GLN A 461 27.87 27.18 17.03
CA GLN A 461 28.47 26.54 15.85
C GLN A 461 27.95 25.10 15.75
N ARG A 462 27.20 24.79 14.70
CA ARG A 462 26.90 23.41 14.32
C ARG A 462 28.05 22.89 13.45
N HIS A 463 28.81 21.92 13.95
CA HIS A 463 29.61 21.05 13.10
C HIS A 463 28.69 19.95 12.54
N CYS A 464 28.41 19.98 11.24
CA CYS A 464 27.80 18.85 10.53
C CYS A 464 28.92 18.01 9.93
N TYR A 465 29.21 16.86 10.54
CA TYR A 465 29.95 15.77 9.90
C TYR A 465 29.00 15.01 8.98
N ALA A 466 28.94 15.37 7.70
CA ALA A 466 28.36 14.54 6.65
C ALA A 466 28.72 15.09 5.26
N CYS A 467 29.94 14.83 4.78
CA CYS A 467 30.31 14.94 3.37
C CYS A 467 31.60 14.14 3.12
N ASP A 468 31.48 12.89 2.67
CA ASP A 468 32.56 12.22 1.93
C ASP A 468 32.31 12.40 0.43
N LEU A 469 32.36 13.65 -0.01
CA LEU A 469 32.48 14.00 -1.43
C LEU A 469 33.45 15.19 -1.51
N HIS A 470 34.75 14.90 -1.65
CA HIS A 470 35.75 15.92 -1.93
C HIS A 470 35.60 16.38 -3.39
N ILE A 471 34.79 17.41 -3.61
CA ILE A 471 34.88 18.24 -4.82
C ILE A 471 35.70 19.48 -4.43
N THR A 472 36.98 19.48 -4.78
CA THR A 472 37.82 20.67 -4.65
C THR A 472 37.43 21.65 -5.76
N VAL A 473 36.51 22.57 -5.48
CA VAL A 473 36.33 23.77 -6.30
C VAL A 473 37.28 24.82 -5.74
N GLN A 474 38.40 25.04 -6.40
CA GLN A 474 39.28 26.16 -6.08
C GLN A 474 38.61 27.44 -6.60
N ILE A 475 37.99 28.20 -5.70
CA ILE A 475 37.55 29.56 -5.97
C ILE A 475 38.71 30.45 -5.53
N ASP A 476 39.35 31.12 -6.49
CA ASP A 476 40.37 32.12 -6.21
C ASP A 476 39.72 33.33 -5.53
N TRP A 477 39.98 33.49 -4.24
CA TRP A 477 39.70 34.72 -3.51
C TRP A 477 41.02 35.48 -3.41
N ASN A 478 41.30 36.36 -4.37
CA ASN A 478 42.32 37.37 -4.17
C ASN A 478 41.67 38.67 -3.71
N LEU A 479 42.20 39.20 -2.61
CA LEU A 479 42.01 40.50 -1.96
C LEU A 479 40.98 40.58 -0.82
N ASP A 480 41.57 40.62 0.37
CA ASP A 480 41.13 41.12 1.67
C ASP A 480 40.81 42.65 1.62
N PRO A 481 40.25 43.29 2.68
CA PRO A 481 38.83 43.30 3.01
C PRO A 481 38.28 44.74 3.22
N GLU A 482 36.96 44.95 3.13
CA GLU A 482 36.15 45.66 4.14
C GLU A 482 34.70 45.94 3.68
N PRO A 483 33.76 46.08 4.65
CA PRO A 483 32.35 45.80 4.44
C PRO A 483 31.46 47.04 4.62
N SER A 484 30.51 47.28 3.73
CA SER A 484 29.16 47.78 4.08
C SER A 484 28.35 48.16 2.83
N SER A 485 27.10 47.66 2.79
CA SER A 485 25.91 48.21 2.08
C SER A 485 26.07 48.54 0.59
N VAL A 486 25.30 47.96 -0.33
CA VAL A 486 23.89 48.33 -0.63
C VAL A 486 23.37 47.21 -1.56
N LEU A 487 22.52 46.30 -1.07
CA LEU A 487 21.07 46.27 -1.32
C LEU A 487 20.61 46.57 -2.78
N GLN A 488 19.87 45.60 -3.32
CA GLN A 488 18.75 45.72 -4.27
C GLN A 488 19.00 45.71 -5.79
N LYS A 489 18.04 45.02 -6.45
CA LYS A 489 17.69 44.91 -7.89
C LYS A 489 18.48 43.83 -8.64
N LEU A 490 17.96 42.62 -8.91
CA LEU A 490 16.69 42.29 -9.60
C LEU A 490 16.46 43.22 -10.78
N GLU A 491 16.87 42.82 -12.00
CA GLU A 491 15.97 42.63 -13.15
C GLU A 491 16.73 42.36 -14.47
N CYS A 492 16.02 41.63 -15.33
CA CYS A 492 16.21 41.26 -16.72
C CYS A 492 17.12 42.14 -17.59
N GLY A 493 17.76 41.54 -18.60
CA GLY A 493 18.18 42.27 -19.79
C GLY A 493 19.17 41.55 -20.70
N PHE A 494 18.69 41.16 -21.88
CA PHE A 494 19.48 40.75 -23.04
C PHE A 494 20.63 41.72 -23.38
N GLY A 495 21.71 41.19 -23.98
CA GLY A 495 22.68 41.98 -24.73
C GLY A 495 23.90 41.20 -25.22
N PHE A 496 23.84 40.69 -26.45
CA PHE A 496 25.05 40.52 -27.29
C PHE A 496 25.57 41.93 -27.67
N PRO A 497 26.89 42.19 -27.81
CA PRO A 497 27.64 41.75 -29.00
C PRO A 497 29.15 41.45 -28.84
N SER A 498 29.62 40.57 -29.73
CA SER A 498 30.87 40.62 -30.54
C SER A 498 32.17 41.26 -30.00
N VAL A 499 33.30 40.52 -30.09
CA VAL A 499 34.52 40.83 -30.88
C VAL A 499 35.80 40.16 -30.29
N LEU A 500 36.42 39.30 -31.13
CA LEU A 500 37.84 38.96 -31.35
C LEU A 500 38.88 38.99 -30.21
N GLY A 501 39.67 37.90 -30.12
CA GLY A 501 41.03 37.93 -29.55
C GLY A 501 41.69 36.54 -29.43
N LEU A 502 42.67 36.28 -30.30
CA LEU A 502 43.52 35.09 -30.36
C LEU A 502 44.37 34.85 -29.10
N GLY A 503 44.72 33.59 -28.83
CA GLY A 503 45.82 33.25 -27.93
C GLY A 503 45.88 31.78 -27.52
N HIS A 504 46.68 30.99 -28.25
CA HIS A 504 47.09 29.64 -27.86
C HIS A 504 47.84 29.64 -26.52
N GLU A 505 47.52 28.72 -25.61
CA GLU A 505 48.54 28.01 -24.82
C GLU A 505 48.02 26.68 -24.25
N LYS A 506 48.82 25.63 -24.45
CA LYS A 506 48.58 24.24 -24.06
C LYS A 506 48.82 24.07 -22.57
N TYR A 507 48.00 23.28 -21.88
CA TYR A 507 48.44 22.58 -20.66
C TYR A 507 48.06 21.10 -20.67
N SER A 508 49.08 20.29 -20.41
CA SER A 508 49.10 18.84 -20.23
C SER A 508 48.64 18.48 -18.82
N ILE A 509 47.78 17.48 -18.68
CA ILE A 509 47.39 16.91 -17.38
C ILE A 509 48.37 15.80 -17.02
N LEU A 510 49.06 15.96 -15.88
CA LEU A 510 49.94 14.94 -15.29
C LEU A 510 49.23 14.34 -14.08
N VAL A 511 48.94 13.04 -14.15
CA VAL A 511 48.26 12.26 -13.10
C VAL A 511 49.30 11.68 -12.17
N HIS A 512 49.21 11.97 -10.87
CA HIS A 512 49.84 11.15 -9.83
C HIS A 512 48.79 10.67 -8.83
N GLY A 513 48.51 9.36 -8.87
CA GLY A 513 47.79 8.67 -7.82
C GLY A 513 48.76 8.07 -6.80
N THR A 514 48.40 8.13 -5.52
CA THR A 514 48.84 7.12 -4.55
C THR A 514 47.66 6.78 -3.63
N CYS A 515 47.39 5.47 -3.56
CA CYS A 515 46.33 4.84 -2.78
C CYS A 515 46.93 4.31 -1.47
N LYS A 516 46.25 4.50 -0.34
CA LYS A 516 46.47 3.70 0.87
C LYS A 516 45.14 3.21 1.41
N LEU A 517 44.94 1.90 1.28
CA LEU A 517 43.93 1.11 1.98
C LEU A 517 44.19 1.06 3.49
N THR A 518 43.12 1.12 4.28
CA THR A 518 43.01 0.34 5.52
C THR A 518 41.55 -0.10 5.72
N GLN A 519 41.33 -1.42 5.61
CA GLN A 519 40.18 -2.15 6.15
C GLN A 519 40.51 -2.59 7.58
N LYS A 520 39.61 -2.33 8.54
CA LYS A 520 39.09 -3.35 9.48
C LYS A 520 37.92 -2.80 10.30
N ALA A 521 36.80 -3.51 10.19
CA ALA A 521 35.57 -3.38 10.94
C ALA A 521 35.69 -3.94 12.37
N LEU A 522 34.80 -3.51 13.29
CA LEU A 522 33.78 -4.37 13.92
C LEU A 522 33.13 -3.75 15.19
N PHE A 523 31.80 -3.86 15.23
CA PHE A 523 30.86 -3.98 16.37
C PHE A 523 30.63 -2.81 17.35
N PHE A 524 29.40 -2.27 17.28
CA PHE A 524 28.67 -1.66 18.40
C PHE A 524 27.21 -2.15 18.37
N CYS A 525 26.75 -2.80 19.44
CA CYS A 525 25.46 -2.53 20.11
C CYS A 525 25.20 -3.57 21.22
N TRP A 526 25.11 -3.13 22.48
CA TRP A 526 23.94 -3.30 23.36
C TRP A 526 24.14 -2.52 24.69
N HIS A 527 23.06 -1.86 25.12
CA HIS A 527 22.84 -0.96 26.28
C HIS A 527 22.74 -1.76 27.61
N PRO A 528 22.44 -1.22 28.83
CA PRO A 528 22.29 0.18 29.30
C PRO A 528 22.74 0.52 30.77
N PHE A 529 22.53 1.80 31.16
CA PHE A 529 22.17 2.33 32.49
C PHE A 529 23.20 2.51 33.64
N CYS A 530 23.03 3.67 34.31
CA CYS A 530 23.29 4.04 35.73
C CYS A 530 24.57 4.81 36.14
N PHE A 531 24.32 6.10 36.44
CA PHE A 531 24.70 6.88 37.64
C PHE A 531 26.06 6.67 38.34
N GLY A 532 26.82 7.77 38.42
CA GLY A 532 27.27 8.32 39.72
C GLY A 532 28.67 7.94 40.23
N GLY A 533 29.48 8.97 40.51
CA GLY A 533 30.33 8.98 41.71
C GLY A 533 31.79 8.57 41.57
N SER A 534 32.66 9.58 41.66
CA SER A 534 33.87 9.64 42.50
C SER A 534 34.94 8.53 42.48
N ARG A 535 36.17 9.03 42.22
CA ARG A 535 37.47 8.74 42.87
C ARG A 535 38.17 7.38 42.63
N ALA A 536 39.35 7.56 42.03
CA ALA A 536 40.67 7.19 42.55
C ALA A 536 41.19 5.73 42.48
N SER A 537 42.46 5.69 42.05
CA SER A 537 43.56 4.77 42.39
C SER A 537 43.59 3.35 41.80
N GLY A 538 44.70 3.08 41.11
CA GLY A 538 45.63 2.05 41.57
C GLY A 538 45.62 0.70 40.86
N THR A 539 46.60 0.51 39.96
CA THR A 539 47.47 -0.68 39.84
C THR A 539 46.90 -2.07 40.19
N LYS A 540 46.75 -2.93 39.19
CA LYS A 540 47.74 -3.96 38.83
C LYS A 540 47.44 -4.55 37.46
#